data_AF-A0A8T4TZ44-F1
#
_entry.id   AF-A0A8T4TZ44-F1
#
_cell.length_a   1.000
_cell.length_b   1.000
_cell.length_c   1.000
_cell.angle_alpha   90.00
_cell.angle_beta   90.00
_cell.angle_gamma   90.00
#
_symmetry.space_group_name_H-M   'P 1'
#
loop_
_entity.id
_entity.type
_entity.pdbx_description
1 polymer ?
#
loop_
_entity_poly.entity_id
_entity_poly.type
_entity_poly.pdbx_seq_one_letter_code
_entity_poly.pdbx_strand_id
1 'polypeptide(L)'
;MAEKETQTTEKSITHIFALRTTSNREDQVIDFIGSNITKKKIDVYCVIRPHGMRGYIFLEAADKASAEQAAFNVPYARGILAKEIEYKEIEHMLEQVKKEANIRKNDIAEIISGPFKREQCKIMRIDRTKEEVVVELLEAAVPIPITVKIDAVKVIRRDDESSDDEEEKKEEAKEEKKTRYQEEEKEEKIEGVDEKDFYE
;
A
#
# COMPACT_ATOMS: atom_id res chain seq x y z
N MET A 1 25.69 45.31 -13.83
CA MET A 1 25.41 44.43 -14.97
C MET A 1 25.83 43.03 -14.58
N ALA A 2 24.87 42.15 -14.34
CA ALA A 2 25.09 40.72 -14.15
C ALA A 2 23.80 40.03 -14.63
N GLU A 3 23.80 39.70 -15.91
CA GLU A 3 22.77 38.86 -16.52
C GLU A 3 22.96 37.45 -15.95
N LYS A 4 21.96 36.97 -15.20
CA LYS A 4 21.87 35.54 -14.86
C LYS A 4 21.18 34.86 -16.03
N GLU A 5 21.93 34.06 -16.77
CA GLU A 5 21.39 33.12 -17.74
C GLU A 5 20.53 32.07 -17.02
N THR A 6 19.22 32.16 -17.21
CA THR A 6 18.27 31.11 -16.88
C THR A 6 18.44 29.96 -17.86
N GLN A 7 19.15 28.90 -17.46
CA GLN A 7 19.14 27.62 -18.17
C GLN A 7 17.72 27.03 -18.09
N THR A 8 17.01 27.11 -19.21
CA THR A 8 15.72 26.43 -19.39
C THR A 8 16.02 24.94 -19.55
N THR A 9 15.64 24.13 -18.57
CA THR A 9 15.78 22.68 -18.63
C THR A 9 14.82 22.16 -19.70
N GLU A 10 15.34 21.86 -20.89
CA GLU A 10 14.54 21.21 -21.93
C GLU A 10 14.08 19.85 -21.40
N LYS A 11 12.76 19.70 -21.23
CA LYS A 11 12.15 18.46 -20.76
C LYS A 11 12.26 17.45 -21.90
N SER A 12 13.28 16.58 -21.85
CA SER A 12 13.44 15.49 -22.80
C SER A 12 12.19 14.60 -22.76
N ILE A 13 11.52 14.46 -23.90
CA ILE A 13 10.35 13.58 -24.03
C ILE A 13 10.86 12.14 -23.95
N THR A 14 10.46 11.41 -22.92
CA THR A 14 10.77 9.99 -22.73
C THR A 14 9.50 9.17 -22.81
N HIS A 15 9.64 7.93 -23.25
CA HIS A 15 8.54 7.02 -23.53
C HIS A 15 8.75 5.70 -22.78
N ILE A 16 7.67 5.09 -22.30
CA ILE A 16 7.73 3.83 -21.54
C ILE A 16 7.23 2.68 -22.41
N PHE A 17 8.05 1.63 -22.49
CA PHE A 17 7.77 0.44 -23.27
C PHE A 17 7.78 -0.81 -22.39
N ALA A 18 6.83 -1.72 -22.62
CA ALA A 18 6.88 -3.05 -22.02
C ALA A 18 7.70 -4.02 -22.87
N LEU A 19 8.64 -4.71 -22.25
CA LEU A 19 9.35 -5.84 -22.81
C LEU A 19 8.80 -7.14 -22.25
N ARG A 20 8.35 -8.03 -23.14
CA ARG A 20 7.95 -9.38 -22.76
C ARG A 20 9.19 -10.22 -22.49
N THR A 21 9.17 -10.96 -21.39
CA THR A 21 10.25 -11.83 -20.95
C THR A 21 9.76 -13.25 -20.70
N THR A 22 10.66 -14.15 -20.37
CA THR A 22 10.30 -15.45 -19.80
C THR A 22 10.00 -15.28 -18.32
N SER A 23 8.85 -15.82 -17.87
CA SER A 23 8.46 -15.77 -16.47
C SER A 23 9.56 -16.36 -15.58
N ASN A 24 9.83 -15.70 -14.45
CA ASN A 24 10.90 -16.04 -13.50
C ASN A 24 12.33 -15.87 -14.08
N ARG A 25 12.50 -15.12 -15.17
CA ARG A 25 13.81 -14.74 -15.76
C ARG A 25 13.95 -13.23 -15.90
N GLU A 26 13.05 -12.45 -15.30
CA GLU A 26 12.99 -10.99 -15.40
C GLU A 26 14.29 -10.34 -14.91
N ASP A 27 14.79 -10.77 -13.74
CA ASP A 27 16.01 -10.24 -13.15
C ASP A 27 17.23 -10.48 -14.06
N GLN A 28 17.33 -11.67 -14.66
CA GLN A 28 18.39 -11.99 -15.62
C GLN A 28 18.30 -11.13 -16.88
N VAL A 29 17.08 -10.88 -17.39
CA VAL A 29 16.88 -10.02 -18.55
C VAL A 29 17.30 -8.58 -18.25
N ILE A 30 16.99 -8.07 -17.05
CA ILE A 30 17.42 -6.74 -16.60
C ILE A 30 18.94 -6.63 -16.59
N ASP A 31 19.65 -7.63 -16.05
CA ASP A 31 21.11 -7.64 -16.02
C ASP A 31 21.73 -7.58 -17.43
N PHE A 32 21.19 -8.38 -18.36
CA PHE A 32 21.65 -8.39 -19.76
C PHE A 32 21.36 -7.08 -20.48
N ILE A 33 20.18 -6.50 -20.25
CA ILE A 33 19.80 -5.22 -20.85
C ILE A 33 20.67 -4.09 -20.30
N GLY A 34 20.85 -4.00 -18.98
CA GLY A 34 21.73 -2.99 -18.36
C GLY A 34 23.16 -3.06 -18.91
N SER A 35 23.66 -4.27 -19.12
CA SER A 35 24.95 -4.51 -19.79
C SER A 35 24.96 -4.02 -21.24
N ASN A 36 23.90 -4.28 -22.01
CA ASN A 36 23.77 -3.84 -23.39
C ASN A 36 23.70 -2.31 -23.52
N ILE A 37 22.87 -1.67 -22.70
CA ILE A 37 22.68 -0.21 -22.67
C ILE A 37 24.02 0.47 -22.41
N THR A 38 24.76 0.02 -21.39
CA THR A 38 26.05 0.59 -21.02
C THR A 38 27.10 0.40 -22.12
N LYS A 39 27.19 -0.80 -22.70
CA LYS A 39 28.19 -1.11 -23.75
C LYS A 39 27.95 -0.38 -25.06
N LYS A 40 26.68 -0.30 -25.47
CA LYS A 40 26.28 0.27 -26.77
C LYS A 40 25.88 1.74 -26.68
N LYS A 41 25.87 2.33 -25.47
CA LYS A 41 25.44 3.71 -25.18
C LYS A 41 24.07 4.00 -25.80
N ILE A 42 23.10 3.17 -25.45
CA ILE A 42 21.72 3.28 -25.95
C ILE A 42 20.96 4.27 -25.08
N ASP A 43 20.06 5.05 -25.68
CA ASP A 43 19.22 6.04 -25.00
C ASP A 43 18.05 5.37 -24.25
N VAL A 44 18.38 4.55 -23.26
CA VAL A 44 17.46 3.96 -22.27
C VAL A 44 17.86 4.47 -20.90
N TYR A 45 16.92 5.12 -20.22
CA TYR A 45 17.16 5.84 -18.97
C TYR A 45 16.90 4.96 -17.75
N CYS A 46 15.88 4.12 -17.79
CA CYS A 46 15.59 3.19 -16.71
C CYS A 46 15.06 1.84 -17.21
N VAL A 47 15.29 0.81 -16.40
CA VAL A 47 14.72 -0.52 -16.57
C VAL A 47 14.11 -0.93 -15.24
N ILE A 48 12.83 -1.28 -15.24
CA ILE A 48 12.10 -1.57 -14.00
C ILE A 48 11.39 -2.91 -14.12
N ARG A 49 11.50 -3.72 -13.06
CA ARG A 49 10.66 -4.90 -12.87
C ARG A 49 9.41 -4.52 -12.08
N PRO A 50 8.21 -4.68 -12.64
CA PRO A 50 6.99 -4.42 -11.89
C PRO A 50 6.76 -5.45 -10.77
N HIS A 51 6.12 -5.01 -9.69
CA HIS A 51 5.54 -5.91 -8.71
C HIS A 51 4.18 -6.43 -9.20
N GLY A 52 3.87 -7.69 -8.89
CA GLY A 52 2.57 -8.29 -9.22
C GLY A 52 2.38 -8.73 -10.68
N MET A 53 3.30 -8.42 -11.59
CA MET A 53 3.26 -8.87 -12.99
C MET A 53 4.49 -9.72 -13.33
N ARG A 54 4.25 -10.94 -13.82
CA ARG A 54 5.30 -11.88 -14.25
C ARG A 54 5.43 -11.90 -15.76
N GLY A 55 6.65 -12.09 -16.25
CA GLY A 55 6.97 -12.19 -17.68
C GLY A 55 7.03 -10.84 -18.41
N TYR A 56 7.12 -9.73 -17.68
CA TYR A 56 7.24 -8.39 -18.24
C TYR A 56 8.23 -7.55 -17.42
N ILE A 57 8.90 -6.64 -18.11
CA ILE A 57 9.66 -5.54 -17.53
C ILE A 57 9.37 -4.26 -18.31
N PHE A 58 9.62 -3.10 -17.71
CA PHE A 58 9.41 -1.79 -18.33
C PHE A 58 10.75 -1.12 -18.63
N LEU A 59 10.80 -0.42 -19.76
CA LEU A 59 11.97 0.31 -20.27
C LEU A 59 11.53 1.76 -20.53
N GLU A 60 12.19 2.71 -19.90
CA GLU A 60 12.05 4.13 -20.25
C GLU A 60 13.16 4.50 -21.23
N ALA A 61 12.78 4.93 -22.43
CA ALA A 61 13.71 5.21 -23.51
C ALA A 61 13.35 6.49 -24.28
N ALA A 62 14.31 7.03 -25.03
CA ALA A 62 14.07 8.18 -25.91
C ALA A 62 13.04 7.83 -27.00
N ASP A 63 13.14 6.64 -27.58
CA ASP A 63 12.24 6.15 -28.60
C ASP A 63 12.14 4.61 -28.58
N LYS A 64 11.22 4.07 -29.39
CA LYS A 64 10.99 2.63 -29.51
C LYS A 64 12.21 1.90 -30.07
N ALA A 65 12.95 2.52 -30.99
CA ALA A 65 14.12 1.92 -31.62
C ALA A 65 15.23 1.65 -30.59
N SER A 66 15.43 2.58 -29.67
CA SER A 66 16.37 2.47 -28.54
C SER A 66 15.96 1.32 -27.62
N ALA A 67 14.68 1.20 -27.28
CA ALA A 67 14.17 0.10 -26.47
C ALA A 67 14.33 -1.27 -27.17
N GLU A 68 14.06 -1.35 -28.47
CA GLU A 68 14.28 -2.56 -29.28
C GLU A 68 15.77 -2.92 -29.38
N GLN A 69 16.65 -1.93 -29.56
CA GLN A 69 18.10 -2.12 -29.61
C GLN A 69 18.66 -2.63 -28.27
N ALA A 70 18.10 -2.17 -27.15
CA ALA A 70 18.48 -2.62 -25.82
C ALA A 70 18.10 -4.11 -25.60
N ALA A 71 16.92 -4.50 -26.06
CA ALA A 71 16.41 -5.87 -26.01
C ALA A 71 17.01 -6.81 -27.07
N PHE A 72 17.73 -6.27 -28.07
CA PHE A 72 18.23 -7.04 -29.20
C PHE A 72 19.26 -8.11 -28.78
N ASN A 73 18.99 -9.35 -29.19
CA ASN A 73 19.81 -10.52 -28.89
C ASN A 73 20.01 -10.77 -27.38
N VAL A 74 19.05 -10.35 -26.55
CA VAL A 74 19.03 -10.63 -25.12
C VAL A 74 18.34 -11.98 -24.86
N PRO A 75 19.00 -12.94 -24.19
CA PRO A 75 18.37 -14.20 -23.82
C PRO A 75 17.10 -13.97 -22.99
N TYR A 76 16.07 -14.79 -23.23
CA TYR A 76 14.78 -14.76 -22.54
C TYR A 76 13.90 -13.53 -22.79
N ALA A 77 14.40 -12.49 -23.47
CA ALA A 77 13.60 -11.40 -23.99
C ALA A 77 12.83 -11.86 -25.25
N ARG A 78 11.54 -11.53 -25.31
CA ARG A 78 10.63 -11.95 -26.40
C ARG A 78 10.18 -10.79 -27.30
N GLY A 79 10.54 -9.55 -26.96
CA GLY A 79 10.26 -8.36 -27.77
C GLY A 79 9.45 -7.30 -27.04
N ILE A 80 9.60 -6.06 -27.53
CA ILE A 80 8.91 -4.87 -27.06
C ILE A 80 7.46 -4.88 -27.56
N LEU A 81 6.50 -4.50 -26.71
CA LEU A 81 5.10 -4.31 -27.12
C LEU A 81 4.96 -3.06 -28.01
N ALA A 82 4.02 -3.11 -28.96
CA ALA A 82 3.84 -2.02 -29.92
C ALA A 82 3.27 -0.74 -29.30
N LYS A 83 2.44 -0.88 -28.25
CA LYS A 83 1.80 0.25 -27.57
C LYS A 83 2.76 0.82 -26.53
N GLU A 84 2.90 2.14 -26.54
CA GLU A 84 3.48 2.88 -25.42
C GLU A 84 2.55 2.81 -24.19
N ILE A 85 3.16 2.89 -23.01
CA ILE A 85 2.48 2.80 -21.73
C ILE A 85 2.59 4.14 -21.02
N GLU A 86 1.47 4.65 -20.51
CA GLU A 86 1.52 5.86 -19.69
C GLU A 86 2.01 5.52 -18.27
N TYR A 87 2.74 6.44 -17.63
CA TYR A 87 3.22 6.24 -16.26
C TYR A 87 2.10 5.88 -15.27
N LYS A 88 0.92 6.49 -15.42
CA LYS A 88 -0.26 6.22 -14.58
C LYS A 88 -0.73 4.76 -14.65
N GLU A 89 -0.50 4.07 -15.77
CA GLU A 89 -0.87 2.66 -15.94
C GLU A 89 0.03 1.74 -15.09
N ILE A 90 1.27 2.15 -14.78
CA ILE A 90 2.25 1.33 -14.07
C ILE A 90 2.54 1.80 -12.64
N GLU A 91 2.09 2.98 -12.24
CA GLU A 91 2.32 3.60 -10.93
C GLU A 91 2.05 2.63 -9.76
N HIS A 92 0.88 2.00 -9.74
CA HIS A 92 0.47 1.02 -8.72
C HIS A 92 1.32 -0.26 -8.67
N MET A 93 2.11 -0.53 -9.72
CA MET A 93 3.01 -1.68 -9.81
C MET A 93 4.43 -1.35 -9.34
N LEU A 94 4.76 -0.05 -9.30
CA LEU A 94 6.02 0.50 -8.82
C LEU A 94 5.98 0.74 -7.31
N GLU A 95 4.81 1.08 -6.79
CA GLU A 95 4.60 1.13 -5.34
C GLU A 95 4.72 -0.28 -4.77
N GLN A 96 5.83 -0.55 -4.08
CA GLN A 96 5.80 -1.56 -3.02
C GLN A 96 4.77 -1.08 -2.03
N VAL A 97 3.55 -1.62 -2.12
CA VAL A 97 2.58 -1.53 -1.03
C VAL A 97 3.20 -2.29 0.13
N LYS A 98 4.07 -1.61 0.88
CA LYS A 98 4.38 -1.98 2.26
C LYS A 98 3.02 -1.95 2.92
N LYS A 99 2.38 -3.11 3.00
CA LYS A 99 1.27 -3.27 3.92
C LYS A 99 1.91 -3.03 5.27
N GLU A 100 1.84 -1.81 5.76
CA GLU A 100 2.14 -1.54 7.15
C GLU A 100 1.19 -2.45 7.92
N ALA A 101 1.74 -3.58 8.39
CA ALA A 101 1.00 -4.43 9.27
C ALA A 101 0.81 -3.57 10.52
N ASN A 102 -0.40 -3.05 10.70
CA ASN A 102 -0.80 -2.31 11.89
C ASN A 102 -0.91 -3.32 13.04
N ILE A 103 0.27 -3.76 13.50
CA ILE A 103 0.49 -4.72 14.57
C ILE A 103 0.69 -3.92 15.85
N ARG A 104 -0.05 -4.28 16.89
CA ARG A 104 0.08 -3.76 18.25
C ARG A 104 0.52 -4.86 19.20
N LYS A 105 1.04 -4.46 20.35
CA LYS A 105 1.31 -5.39 21.45
C LYS A 105 -0.03 -5.99 21.89
N ASN A 106 -0.03 -7.28 22.22
CA ASN A 106 -1.17 -8.10 22.63
C ASN A 106 -2.19 -8.47 21.54
N ASP A 107 -2.04 -7.98 20.31
CA ASP A 107 -2.88 -8.42 19.19
C ASP A 107 -2.79 -9.95 19.01
N ILE A 108 -3.92 -10.56 18.62
CA ILE A 108 -3.99 -11.94 18.20
C ILE A 108 -3.82 -11.98 16.68
N ALA A 109 -2.84 -12.75 16.22
CA ALA A 109 -2.48 -12.83 14.82
C ALA A 109 -2.29 -14.30 14.38
N GLU A 110 -2.34 -14.52 13.07
CA GLU A 110 -2.02 -15.80 12.43
C GLU A 110 -0.65 -15.68 11.75
N ILE A 111 0.19 -16.69 11.91
CA ILE A 111 1.44 -16.79 11.17
C ILE A 111 1.13 -17.30 9.76
N ILE A 112 1.40 -16.51 8.72
CA ILE A 112 1.07 -16.85 7.31
C ILE A 112 2.20 -17.57 6.56
N SER A 113 3.42 -17.59 7.13
CA SER A 113 4.60 -18.18 6.50
C SER A 113 5.58 -18.77 7.51
N GLY A 114 6.46 -19.67 7.06
CA GLY A 114 7.41 -20.37 7.93
C GLY A 114 6.85 -21.69 8.51
N PRO A 115 7.56 -22.32 9.45
CA PRO A 115 7.19 -23.63 10.00
C PRO A 115 5.88 -23.61 10.81
N PHE A 116 5.56 -22.49 11.46
CA PHE A 116 4.35 -22.32 12.28
C PHE A 116 3.17 -21.73 11.48
N LYS A 117 3.16 -21.96 10.16
CA LYS A 117 2.12 -21.40 9.28
C LYS A 117 0.74 -21.92 9.68
N ARG A 118 -0.25 -21.02 9.74
CA ARG A 118 -1.64 -21.18 10.20
C ARG A 118 -1.82 -21.29 11.71
N GLU A 119 -0.76 -21.21 12.49
CA GLU A 119 -0.90 -21.16 13.94
C GLU A 119 -1.28 -19.75 14.40
N GLN A 120 -2.13 -19.69 15.43
CA GLN A 120 -2.51 -18.44 16.07
C GLN A 120 -1.53 -18.10 17.18
N CYS A 121 -1.19 -16.82 17.27
CA CYS A 121 -0.23 -16.32 18.23
C CYS A 121 -0.64 -14.98 18.81
N LYS A 122 -0.19 -14.71 20.04
CA LYS A 122 -0.29 -13.41 20.70
C LYS A 122 1.01 -12.63 20.52
N ILE A 123 0.91 -11.36 20.16
CA ILE A 123 2.08 -10.51 19.95
C ILE A 123 2.61 -9.98 21.28
N MET A 124 3.86 -10.32 21.60
CA MET A 124 4.50 -9.94 22.86
C MET A 124 5.33 -8.66 22.74
N ARG A 125 6.12 -8.56 21.67
CA ARG A 125 7.01 -7.41 21.42
C ARG A 125 7.22 -7.20 19.94
N ILE A 126 7.28 -5.94 19.51
CA ILE A 126 7.51 -5.55 18.12
C ILE A 126 8.82 -4.77 18.06
N ASP A 127 9.74 -5.19 17.20
CA ASP A 127 10.95 -4.45 16.85
C ASP A 127 10.79 -3.91 15.43
N ARG A 128 10.37 -2.64 15.32
CA ARG A 128 10.15 -1.97 14.03
C ARG A 128 11.45 -1.66 13.29
N THR A 129 12.58 -1.57 14.01
CA THR A 129 13.88 -1.29 13.40
C THR A 129 14.42 -2.52 12.69
N LYS A 130 14.17 -3.71 13.24
CA LYS A 130 14.60 -5.00 12.65
C LYS A 130 13.53 -5.70 11.81
N GLU A 131 12.33 -5.15 11.74
CA GLU A 131 11.16 -5.77 11.09
C GLU A 131 10.81 -7.17 11.65
N GLU A 132 11.01 -7.34 12.97
CA GLU A 132 10.77 -8.58 13.69
C GLU A 132 9.69 -8.41 14.77
N VAL A 133 8.93 -9.48 15.01
CA VAL A 133 7.93 -9.56 16.07
C VAL A 133 8.14 -10.83 16.89
N VAL A 134 8.13 -10.68 18.20
CA VAL A 134 8.16 -11.79 19.16
C VAL A 134 6.73 -12.15 19.48
N VAL A 135 6.36 -13.39 19.21
CA VAL A 135 5.00 -13.91 19.39
C VAL A 135 5.01 -15.16 20.27
N GLU A 136 3.87 -15.45 20.87
CA GLU A 136 3.62 -16.64 21.69
C GLU A 136 2.45 -17.42 21.07
N LEU A 137 2.64 -18.71 20.81
CA LEU A 137 1.62 -19.55 20.18
C LEU A 137 0.48 -19.86 21.16
N LEU A 138 -0.78 -19.68 20.74
CA LEU A 138 -1.95 -19.91 21.58
C LEU A 138 -2.26 -21.41 21.77
N GLU A 139 -1.90 -22.25 20.80
CA GLU A 139 -2.17 -23.70 20.83
C GLU A 139 -1.05 -24.51 21.50
N ALA A 140 0.06 -23.87 21.89
CA ALA A 140 1.19 -24.54 22.50
C ALA A 140 0.91 -24.87 23.98
N ALA A 141 1.17 -26.13 24.37
CA ALA A 141 1.02 -26.57 25.77
C ALA A 141 1.98 -25.84 26.74
N VAL A 142 3.10 -25.33 26.23
CA VAL A 142 4.08 -24.55 26.99
C VAL A 142 4.35 -23.25 26.23
N PRO A 143 4.23 -22.07 26.88
CA PRO A 143 4.41 -20.79 26.22
C PRO A 143 5.91 -20.53 25.96
N ILE A 144 6.33 -20.63 24.69
CA ILE A 144 7.70 -20.33 24.26
C ILE A 144 7.65 -19.13 23.30
N PRO A 145 8.37 -18.03 23.60
CA PRO A 145 8.42 -16.89 22.70
C PRO A 145 9.25 -17.23 21.46
N ILE A 146 8.67 -16.99 20.28
CA ILE A 146 9.32 -17.18 18.98
C ILE A 146 9.43 -15.85 18.26
N THR A 147 10.54 -15.64 17.57
CA THR A 147 10.74 -14.44 16.73
C THR A 147 10.40 -14.76 15.29
N VAL A 148 9.49 -13.98 14.71
CA VAL A 148 9.09 -14.09 13.30
C VAL A 148 9.16 -12.71 12.64
N LYS A 149 9.19 -12.67 11.30
CA LYS A 149 9.15 -11.38 10.57
C LYS A 149 7.77 -10.73 10.69
N ILE A 150 7.73 -9.40 10.71
CA ILE A 150 6.46 -8.64 10.73
C ILE A 150 5.56 -9.03 9.54
N ASP A 151 6.13 -9.19 8.36
CA ASP A 151 5.40 -9.59 7.14
C ASP A 151 4.87 -11.04 7.18
N ALA A 152 5.38 -11.86 8.09
CA ALA A 152 4.96 -13.25 8.25
C ALA A 152 3.72 -13.40 9.14
N VAL A 153 3.17 -12.29 9.65
CA VAL A 153 2.10 -12.28 10.63
C VAL A 153 0.92 -11.45 10.12
N LYS A 154 -0.30 -11.98 10.31
CA LYS A 154 -1.55 -11.31 9.94
C LYS A 154 -2.44 -11.17 11.16
N VAL A 155 -2.70 -9.93 11.59
CA VAL A 155 -3.61 -9.66 12.72
C VAL A 155 -5.02 -10.17 12.39
N ILE A 156 -5.59 -10.97 13.31
CA ILE A 156 -6.96 -11.52 13.23
C ILE A 156 -7.89 -10.73 14.15
N ARG A 157 -7.42 -10.45 15.38
CA ARG A 157 -8.19 -9.75 16.40
C ARG A 157 -7.28 -8.78 17.14
N ARG A 158 -7.77 -7.56 17.33
CA ARG A 158 -7.12 -6.58 18.21
C ARG A 158 -7.60 -6.81 19.63
N ASP A 159 -6.68 -6.76 20.57
CA ASP A 159 -6.99 -6.75 22.00
C ASP A 159 -7.42 -5.32 22.35
N ASP A 160 -8.61 -4.93 21.86
CA ASP A 160 -9.21 -3.64 22.16
C ASP A 160 -9.97 -3.78 23.49
N GLU A 161 -9.35 -3.36 24.60
CA GLU A 161 -10.07 -2.88 25.81
C GLU A 161 -10.82 -1.55 25.52
N SER A 162 -11.34 -1.37 24.31
CA SER A 162 -12.07 -0.16 23.88
C SER A 162 -13.41 -0.46 23.22
N SER A 163 -13.88 -1.71 23.30
CA SER A 163 -15.28 -2.01 22.97
C SER A 163 -16.25 -1.33 23.94
N ASP A 164 -15.83 -1.07 25.18
CA ASP A 164 -16.69 -0.45 26.20
C ASP A 164 -16.74 1.09 26.01
N ASP A 165 -15.61 1.74 25.68
CA ASP A 165 -15.56 3.19 25.45
C ASP A 165 -16.33 3.66 24.20
N GLU A 166 -16.38 2.84 23.14
CA GLU A 166 -17.14 3.17 21.92
C GLU A 166 -18.64 2.88 22.04
N GLU A 167 -19.04 1.94 22.90
CA GLU A 167 -20.45 1.68 23.20
C GLU A 167 -20.99 2.71 24.20
N GLU A 168 -20.24 3.05 25.26
CA GLU A 168 -20.61 4.08 26.23
C GLU A 168 -20.76 5.47 25.56
N LYS A 169 -19.82 5.87 24.69
CA LYS A 169 -19.93 7.15 23.95
C LYS A 169 -21.11 7.17 22.97
N LYS A 170 -21.53 6.01 22.44
CA LYS A 170 -22.70 5.92 21.55
C LYS A 170 -24.01 5.90 22.33
N GLU A 171 -24.01 5.41 23.58
CA GLU A 171 -25.16 5.47 24.47
C GLU A 171 -25.36 6.86 25.07
N GLU A 172 -24.30 7.51 25.55
CA GLU A 172 -24.34 8.90 26.05
C GLU A 172 -24.81 9.87 24.95
N ALA A 173 -24.28 9.75 23.73
CA ALA A 173 -24.70 10.58 22.60
C ALA A 173 -26.16 10.31 22.13
N LYS A 174 -26.71 9.13 22.43
CA LYS A 174 -28.13 8.82 22.17
C LYS A 174 -29.04 9.37 23.27
N GLU A 175 -28.62 9.32 24.53
CA GLU A 175 -29.37 9.90 25.64
C GLU A 175 -29.43 11.43 25.55
N GLU A 176 -28.32 12.11 25.25
CA GLU A 176 -28.28 13.56 25.08
C GLU A 176 -29.16 14.05 23.91
N LYS A 177 -29.16 13.31 22.80
CA LYS A 177 -30.05 13.63 21.67
C LYS A 177 -31.51 13.41 22.03
N LYS A 178 -31.83 12.37 22.79
CA LYS A 178 -33.20 12.07 23.21
C LYS A 178 -33.72 13.10 24.22
N THR A 179 -32.87 13.63 25.10
CA THR A 179 -33.23 14.72 26.01
C THR A 179 -33.45 16.03 25.26
N ARG A 180 -32.56 16.39 24.32
CA ARG A 180 -32.72 17.59 23.49
C ARG A 180 -34.02 17.59 22.68
N TYR A 181 -34.39 16.48 22.05
CA TYR A 181 -35.66 16.38 21.31
C TYR A 181 -36.91 16.51 22.21
N GLN A 182 -36.85 16.06 23.46
CA GLN A 182 -37.97 16.19 24.40
C GLN A 182 -38.11 17.60 24.99
N GLU A 183 -37.02 18.36 25.05
CA GLU A 183 -37.03 19.77 25.46
C GLU A 183 -37.57 20.66 24.34
N GLU A 184 -37.15 20.44 23.09
CA GLU A 184 -37.65 21.16 21.91
C GLU A 184 -39.17 20.93 21.68
N GLU A 185 -39.68 19.70 21.84
CA GLU A 185 -41.14 19.44 21.76
C GLU A 185 -41.94 20.02 22.93
N LYS A 186 -41.29 20.27 24.08
CA LYS A 186 -41.94 20.95 25.21
C LYS A 186 -41.99 22.45 25.00
N GLU A 187 -40.94 23.07 24.46
CA GLU A 187 -40.92 24.50 24.15
C GLU A 187 -41.93 24.86 23.04
N GLU A 188 -42.05 24.06 21.97
CA GLU A 188 -43.07 24.27 20.93
C GLU A 188 -44.51 24.13 21.45
N LYS A 189 -44.74 23.31 22.48
CA LYS A 189 -46.05 23.18 23.14
C LYS A 189 -46.36 24.30 24.12
N ILE A 190 -45.35 24.96 24.67
CA ILE A 190 -45.53 26.09 25.59
C ILE A 190 -45.78 27.38 24.80
N GLU A 191 -45.17 27.56 23.62
CA GLU A 191 -45.46 28.69 22.72
C GLU A 191 -46.79 28.54 21.95
N GLY A 192 -47.38 27.34 21.90
CA GLY A 192 -48.66 27.06 21.28
C GLY A 192 -49.91 27.41 22.11
N VAL A 193 -49.74 27.93 23.33
CA VAL A 193 -50.85 28.29 24.23
C VAL A 193 -50.73 29.75 24.65
N ASP A 194 -50.88 30.68 23.70
CA ASP A 194 -51.30 32.07 23.98
C ASP A 194 -51.65 32.79 22.66
N GLU A 195 -52.71 32.36 21.96
CA GLU A 195 -53.42 33.27 21.01
C GLU A 195 -54.86 32.86 20.62
N LYS A 196 -55.56 32.04 21.42
CA LYS A 196 -57.00 31.78 21.24
C LYS A 196 -57.70 31.54 22.59
N ASP A 197 -57.86 32.60 23.37
CA ASP A 197 -58.93 32.73 24.38
C ASP A 197 -59.17 34.22 24.71
N PHE A 198 -59.16 35.07 23.68
CA PHE A 198 -59.67 36.43 23.77
C PHE A 198 -60.54 36.68 22.52
N TYR A 199 -61.82 36.93 22.72
CA TYR A 199 -62.94 36.99 21.75
C TYR A 199 -63.64 35.65 21.43
N GLU A 200 -64.35 35.11 22.42
CA GLU A 200 -65.83 35.00 22.38
C GLU A 200 -66.42 34.99 23.80
#